data_AF-A0A9D2B3E5-F1
#
_entry.id   AF-A0A9D2B3E5-F1
#
_cell.length_a   1.000
_cell.length_b   1.000
_cell.length_c   1.000
_cell.angle_alpha   90.00
_cell.angle_beta   90.00
_cell.angle_gamma   90.00
#
_symmetry.space_group_name_H-M   'P 1'
#
loop_
_entity.id
_entity.type
_entity.pdbx_description
1 polymer ?
#
loop_
_entity_poly.entity_id
_entity_poly.type
_entity_poly.pdbx_seq_one_letter_code
_entity_poly.pdbx_strand_id
1 'polypeptide(L)'
;MQHKVKVTVIDKKLYTDLQQQYCADPESGKCPCYHVGDAFVFERYGTADDFWHIGRNTLKQTACTAGNIAGGPEFPHCSEAWDAISRYIYTGLQGGSIMRGWMKDERVMIACCSDGTRPVIFKIERLDYKVLWMEGLVKPEEQKKIRQVLEQIDGVTETVFREEFAEVYLQKDVEDSILKNAAEECGSCRILRID
;
A
#
# COMPACT_ATOMS: atom_id res chain seq x y z
N MET A 1 -14.26 8.63 0.90
CA MET A 1 -12.86 8.32 1.27
C MET A 1 -12.60 6.89 0.91
N GLN A 2 -11.55 6.67 0.14
CA GLN A 2 -11.11 5.37 -0.36
C GLN A 2 -9.89 4.88 0.42
N HIS A 3 -9.59 3.59 0.30
CA HIS A 3 -8.51 2.95 1.04
C HIS A 3 -7.63 2.08 0.15
N LYS A 4 -6.32 2.19 0.34
CA LYS A 4 -5.32 1.23 -0.14
C LYS A 4 -4.59 0.64 1.05
N VAL A 5 -3.92 -0.48 0.86
CA VAL A 5 -3.00 -1.01 1.85
C VAL A 5 -1.61 -1.14 1.26
N LYS A 6 -0.64 -0.49 1.90
CA LYS A 6 0.78 -0.67 1.59
C LYS A 6 1.36 -1.71 2.54
N VAL A 7 2.01 -2.73 1.98
CA VAL A 7 2.80 -3.70 2.75
C VAL A 7 4.27 -3.50 2.39
N THR A 8 5.13 -3.33 3.37
CA THR A 8 6.57 -3.19 3.18
C THR A 8 7.30 -4.28 3.96
N VAL A 9 8.23 -4.98 3.31
CA VAL A 9 9.13 -5.91 4.01
C VAL A 9 10.20 -5.10 4.72
N ILE A 10 10.14 -5.07 6.05
CA ILE A 10 11.05 -4.26 6.86
C ILE A 10 12.23 -5.06 7.41
N ASP A 11 12.09 -6.38 7.54
CA ASP A 11 13.17 -7.24 8.01
C ASP A 11 12.95 -8.71 7.64
N LYS A 12 14.01 -9.51 7.69
CA LYS A 12 14.02 -10.96 7.51
C LYS A 12 14.94 -11.60 8.54
N LYS A 13 14.39 -12.46 9.40
CA LYS A 13 15.17 -13.20 10.40
C LYS A 13 15.58 -14.57 9.87
N LEU A 14 16.56 -15.17 10.55
CA LEU A 14 17.03 -16.53 10.33
C LEU A 14 17.46 -17.10 11.68
N TYR A 15 16.85 -18.21 12.07
CA TYR A 15 17.19 -18.98 13.27
C TYR A 15 17.95 -20.22 12.82
N THR A 16 19.26 -20.07 12.69
CA THR A 16 20.15 -21.12 12.15
C THR A 16 20.20 -22.36 13.04
N ASP A 17 20.08 -22.18 14.35
CA ASP A 17 19.96 -23.25 15.34
C ASP A 17 18.73 -24.12 15.08
N LEU A 18 17.58 -23.50 14.81
CA LEU A 18 16.34 -24.22 14.47
C LEU A 18 16.45 -24.93 13.12
N GLN A 19 17.08 -24.31 12.12
CA GLN A 19 17.31 -24.98 10.83
C GLN A 19 18.22 -26.20 10.98
N GLN A 20 19.35 -26.06 11.66
CA GLN A 20 20.30 -27.15 11.90
C GLN A 20 19.67 -28.33 12.64
N GLN A 21 18.81 -28.05 13.62
CA GLN A 21 18.20 -29.08 14.44
C GLN A 21 17.01 -29.78 13.77
N TYR A 22 16.17 -29.04 13.02
CA TYR A 22 14.85 -29.53 12.59
C TYR A 22 14.64 -29.56 11.07
N CYS A 23 15.36 -28.76 10.27
CA CYS A 23 15.17 -28.76 8.82
C CYS A 23 15.90 -29.93 8.16
N ALA A 24 15.29 -30.51 7.12
CA ALA A 24 15.94 -31.53 6.30
C ALA A 24 17.19 -30.97 5.59
N ASP A 25 17.12 -29.72 5.13
CA ASP A 25 18.27 -28.92 4.76
C ASP A 25 18.65 -28.00 5.93
N PRO A 26 19.75 -28.30 6.67
CA PRO A 26 20.16 -27.53 7.84
C PRO A 26 20.66 -26.11 7.48
N GLU A 27 20.89 -25.81 6.20
CA GLU A 27 21.38 -24.53 5.70
C GLU A 27 20.40 -23.85 4.71
N SER A 28 19.09 -24.13 4.85
CA SER A 28 18.04 -23.61 3.96
C SER A 28 18.00 -22.06 3.86
N GLY A 29 18.55 -21.36 4.84
CA GLY A 29 18.80 -19.92 4.79
C GLY A 29 17.53 -19.08 4.90
N LYS A 30 17.65 -17.78 4.61
CA LYS A 30 16.54 -16.80 4.68
C LYS A 30 15.51 -17.06 3.57
N CYS A 31 14.26 -16.66 3.82
CA CYS A 31 13.17 -16.78 2.84
C CYS A 31 13.57 -16.16 1.47
N PRO A 32 13.45 -16.89 0.35
CA PRO A 32 13.79 -16.36 -0.97
C PRO A 32 12.67 -15.53 -1.63
N CYS A 33 11.42 -15.65 -1.15
CA CYS A 33 10.24 -15.05 -1.78
C CYS A 33 10.15 -13.51 -1.61
N TYR A 34 10.84 -12.97 -0.60
CA TYR A 34 10.74 -11.57 -0.18
C TYR A 34 12.12 -10.97 0.06
N HIS A 35 12.27 -9.67 -0.12
CA HIS A 35 13.48 -8.90 0.12
C HIS A 35 13.16 -7.67 0.95
N VAL A 36 14.08 -7.28 1.84
CA VAL A 36 13.90 -6.05 2.64
C VAL A 36 13.83 -4.85 1.69
N GLY A 37 12.83 -4.01 1.88
CA GLY A 37 12.52 -2.88 1.00
C GLY A 37 11.51 -3.21 -0.11
N ASP A 38 11.09 -4.48 -0.27
CA ASP A 38 9.97 -4.80 -1.15
C ASP A 38 8.72 -4.05 -0.65
N ALA A 39 8.02 -3.37 -1.56
CA ALA A 39 6.78 -2.66 -1.27
C ALA A 39 5.66 -3.10 -2.20
N PHE A 40 4.53 -3.44 -1.59
CA PHE A 40 3.30 -3.90 -2.22
C PHE A 40 2.20 -2.89 -1.97
N VAL A 41 1.35 -2.63 -2.96
CA VAL A 41 0.15 -1.80 -2.81
C VAL A 41 -1.05 -2.61 -3.26
N PHE A 42 -1.99 -2.79 -2.34
CA PHE A 42 -3.27 -3.45 -2.56
C PHE A 42 -4.36 -2.41 -2.77
N GLU A 43 -5.14 -2.60 -3.81
CA GLU A 43 -6.25 -1.75 -4.20
C GLU A 43 -7.54 -2.56 -4.28
N ARG A 44 -8.65 -1.91 -3.87
CA ARG A 44 -9.99 -2.46 -3.99
C ARG A 44 -10.99 -1.37 -4.31
N TYR A 45 -10.88 -0.83 -5.53
CA TYR A 45 -11.70 0.28 -6.01
C TYR A 45 -12.01 0.10 -7.50
N GLY A 46 -13.24 0.44 -7.90
CA GLY A 46 -13.71 0.23 -9.28
C GLY A 46 -13.67 -1.25 -9.67
N THR A 47 -12.88 -1.59 -10.69
CA THR A 47 -12.67 -2.98 -11.16
C THR A 47 -11.47 -3.66 -10.51
N ALA A 48 -10.64 -2.93 -9.74
CA ALA A 48 -9.51 -3.52 -9.04
C ALA A 48 -9.97 -4.27 -7.79
N ASP A 49 -9.49 -5.50 -7.62
CA ASP A 49 -9.66 -6.28 -6.40
C ASP A 49 -8.44 -7.19 -6.19
N ASP A 50 -7.35 -6.61 -5.70
CA ASP A 50 -6.08 -7.33 -5.51
C ASP A 50 -6.17 -8.37 -4.39
N PHE A 51 -7.11 -8.18 -3.46
CA PHE A 51 -7.28 -9.06 -2.31
C PHE A 51 -7.72 -10.47 -2.74
N TRP A 52 -8.71 -10.58 -3.62
CA TRP A 52 -9.18 -11.90 -4.10
C TRP A 52 -8.15 -12.64 -4.93
N HIS A 53 -7.16 -11.94 -5.48
CA HIS A 53 -6.08 -12.51 -6.28
C HIS A 53 -4.79 -12.75 -5.48
N ILE A 54 -4.87 -12.78 -4.14
CA ILE A 54 -3.73 -13.06 -3.25
C ILE A 54 -2.56 -12.11 -3.55
N GLY A 55 -2.90 -10.85 -3.86
CA GLY A 55 -1.97 -9.77 -4.15
C GLY A 55 -1.10 -9.96 -5.39
N ARG A 56 -1.52 -10.75 -6.39
CA ARG A 56 -0.85 -10.77 -7.70
C ARG A 56 -0.79 -9.35 -8.29
N ASN A 57 0.34 -8.95 -8.87
CA ASN A 57 0.60 -7.61 -9.42
C ASN A 57 0.61 -6.44 -8.40
N THR A 58 0.67 -6.72 -7.10
CA THR A 58 0.75 -5.67 -6.07
C THR A 58 2.16 -5.16 -5.83
N LEU A 59 3.21 -5.89 -6.23
CA LEU A 59 4.61 -5.47 -6.09
C LEU A 59 4.87 -4.19 -6.89
N LYS A 60 5.21 -3.09 -6.20
CA LYS A 60 5.51 -1.78 -6.81
C LYS A 60 6.98 -1.40 -6.72
N GLN A 61 7.71 -1.95 -5.77
CA GLN A 61 9.13 -1.68 -5.59
C GLN A 61 9.82 -2.93 -5.08
N THR A 62 10.98 -3.25 -5.66
CA THR A 62 11.88 -4.29 -5.18
C THR A 62 13.32 -3.95 -5.54
N ALA A 63 14.27 -4.40 -4.72
CA ALA A 63 15.70 -4.33 -5.05
C ALA A 63 16.18 -5.53 -5.88
N CYS A 64 15.32 -6.52 -6.13
CA CYS A 64 15.66 -7.77 -6.79
C CYS A 64 15.04 -7.83 -8.20
N THR A 65 15.77 -8.39 -9.17
CA THR A 65 15.31 -8.54 -10.56
C THR A 65 14.80 -9.95 -10.87
N ALA A 66 14.75 -10.85 -9.87
CA ALA A 66 14.32 -12.22 -10.06
C ALA A 66 12.82 -12.31 -10.37
N GLY A 67 12.44 -13.19 -11.31
CA GLY A 67 11.04 -13.38 -11.72
C GLY A 67 10.10 -14.02 -10.70
N ASN A 68 10.64 -14.52 -9.57
CA ASN A 68 9.88 -15.30 -8.58
C ASN A 68 9.59 -14.53 -7.28
N ILE A 69 9.50 -13.20 -7.35
CA ILE A 69 9.20 -12.36 -6.20
C ILE A 69 7.69 -12.41 -5.94
N ALA A 70 7.32 -12.65 -4.68
CA ALA A 70 5.92 -12.64 -4.25
C ALA A 70 5.22 -11.33 -4.64
N GLY A 71 3.94 -11.40 -4.95
CA GLY A 71 3.14 -10.25 -5.38
C GLY A 71 3.47 -9.72 -6.78
N GLY A 72 4.37 -10.37 -7.51
CA GLY A 72 4.66 -10.10 -8.92
C GLY A 72 3.58 -10.63 -9.88
N PRO A 73 3.81 -10.51 -11.20
CA PRO A 73 2.89 -11.02 -12.21
C PRO A 73 2.83 -12.54 -12.27
N GLU A 74 3.91 -13.25 -11.96
CA GLU A 74 3.97 -14.71 -12.09
C GLU A 74 3.83 -15.45 -10.76
N PHE A 75 4.01 -14.74 -9.64
CA PHE A 75 4.03 -15.36 -8.31
C PHE A 75 3.22 -14.53 -7.31
N PRO A 76 2.04 -15.01 -6.86
CA PRO A 76 1.27 -14.34 -5.82
C PRO A 76 2.00 -14.40 -4.46
N HIS A 77 1.39 -13.83 -3.40
CA HIS A 77 1.97 -14.00 -2.06
C HIS A 77 2.01 -15.48 -1.65
N CYS A 78 3.10 -15.89 -1.02
CA CYS A 78 3.19 -17.24 -0.46
C CYS A 78 2.10 -17.46 0.61
N SER A 79 1.59 -18.68 0.73
CA SER A 79 0.47 -19.01 1.61
C SER A 79 0.74 -18.68 3.08
N GLU A 80 1.95 -18.96 3.57
CA GLU A 80 2.36 -18.66 4.96
C GLU A 80 2.32 -17.16 5.28
N ALA A 81 2.73 -16.32 4.34
CA ALA A 81 2.64 -14.88 4.52
C ALA A 81 1.19 -14.42 4.38
N TRP A 82 0.47 -14.90 3.37
CA TRP A 82 -0.90 -14.50 3.09
C TRP A 82 -1.84 -14.82 4.26
N ASP A 83 -1.79 -16.03 4.80
CA ASP A 83 -2.59 -16.41 5.97
C ASP A 83 -2.33 -15.47 7.16
N ALA A 84 -1.05 -15.16 7.41
CA ALA A 84 -0.65 -14.29 8.51
C ALA A 84 -1.13 -12.83 8.35
N ILE A 85 -1.07 -12.27 7.14
CA ILE A 85 -1.26 -10.82 6.91
C ILE A 85 -2.57 -10.42 6.24
N SER A 86 -3.26 -11.34 5.57
CA SER A 86 -4.46 -11.05 4.76
C SER A 86 -5.56 -10.36 5.55
N ARG A 87 -5.84 -10.78 6.78
CA ARG A 87 -6.84 -10.14 7.65
C ARG A 87 -6.56 -8.65 7.87
N TYR A 88 -5.30 -8.26 8.08
CA TYR A 88 -4.93 -6.85 8.27
C TYR A 88 -5.09 -6.05 6.98
N ILE A 89 -4.71 -6.65 5.85
CA ILE A 89 -4.92 -6.07 4.53
C ILE A 89 -6.41 -5.87 4.27
N TYR A 90 -7.23 -6.89 4.50
CA TYR A 90 -8.68 -6.80 4.31
C TYR A 90 -9.29 -5.71 5.20
N THR A 91 -8.95 -5.68 6.49
CA THR A 91 -9.41 -4.64 7.41
C THR A 91 -9.02 -3.24 6.92
N GLY A 92 -7.79 -3.06 6.46
CA GLY A 92 -7.33 -1.78 5.91
C GLY A 92 -8.10 -1.38 4.65
N LEU A 93 -8.32 -2.30 3.71
CA LEU A 93 -9.09 -2.06 2.49
C LEU A 93 -10.56 -1.71 2.77
N GLN A 94 -11.13 -2.17 3.89
CA GLN A 94 -12.49 -1.82 4.32
C GLN A 94 -12.57 -0.51 5.14
N GLY A 95 -11.46 0.23 5.30
CA GLY A 95 -11.46 1.45 6.11
C GLY A 95 -11.49 1.19 7.62
N GLY A 96 -11.23 -0.04 8.06
CA GLY A 96 -11.22 -0.41 9.48
C GLY A 96 -9.92 -0.01 10.18
N SER A 97 -10.00 0.09 11.52
CA SER A 97 -8.82 0.13 12.41
C SER A 97 -8.15 -1.24 12.36
N ILE A 98 -6.88 -1.31 11.96
CA ILE A 98 -6.17 -2.59 11.81
C ILE A 98 -5.99 -3.25 13.18
N MET A 99 -5.62 -2.47 14.21
CA MET A 99 -5.50 -2.94 15.58
C MET A 99 -5.65 -1.79 16.59
N ARG A 100 -6.87 -1.61 17.09
CA ARG A 100 -7.24 -0.53 18.02
C ARG A 100 -6.39 -0.56 19.30
N GLY A 101 -5.74 0.56 19.62
CA GLY A 101 -4.97 0.74 20.85
C GLY A 101 -3.68 -0.10 20.98
N TRP A 102 -3.21 -0.75 19.91
CA TRP A 102 -1.97 -1.52 19.92
C TRP A 102 -0.79 -0.75 19.34
N MET A 103 -0.86 -0.41 18.04
CA MET A 103 0.14 0.45 17.40
C MET A 103 -0.15 1.91 17.69
N LYS A 104 0.89 2.77 17.60
CA LYS A 104 0.76 4.23 17.78
C LYS A 104 -0.24 4.86 16.79
N ASP A 105 -0.34 4.27 15.60
CA ASP A 105 -1.31 4.61 14.58
C ASP A 105 -2.16 3.36 14.31
N GLU A 106 -3.48 3.48 14.45
CA GLU A 106 -4.42 2.38 14.27
C GLU A 106 -4.51 1.88 12.81
N ARG A 107 -3.94 2.63 11.87
CA ARG A 107 -3.81 2.26 10.45
C ARG A 107 -2.57 1.43 10.17
N VAL A 108 -1.73 1.17 11.18
CA VAL A 108 -0.46 0.47 11.03
C VAL A 108 -0.45 -0.82 11.83
N MET A 109 0.16 -1.86 11.27
CA MET A 109 0.47 -3.10 11.96
C MET A 109 1.85 -3.62 11.56
N ILE A 110 2.54 -4.25 12.51
CA ILE A 110 3.76 -5.03 12.27
C ILE A 110 3.38 -6.49 12.49
N ALA A 111 3.55 -7.29 11.45
CA ALA A 111 3.25 -8.72 11.47
C ALA A 111 4.39 -9.50 10.80
N CYS A 112 4.45 -10.80 11.03
CA CYS A 112 5.37 -11.68 10.32
C CYS A 112 4.65 -12.92 9.79
N CYS A 113 5.23 -13.58 8.77
CA CYS A 113 4.76 -14.91 8.40
C CYS A 113 5.04 -15.93 9.52
N SER A 114 4.32 -17.05 9.48
CA SER A 114 4.38 -18.09 10.52
C SER A 114 5.59 -19.02 10.41
N ASP A 115 6.50 -18.81 9.44
CA ASP A 115 7.74 -19.60 9.31
C ASP A 115 8.65 -19.33 10.52
N GLY A 116 8.63 -20.27 11.47
CA GLY A 116 9.37 -20.15 12.72
C GLY A 116 10.89 -20.21 12.58
N THR A 117 11.42 -20.64 11.43
CA THR A 117 12.88 -20.74 11.21
C THR A 117 13.45 -19.53 10.47
N ARG A 118 12.63 -18.84 9.67
CA ARG A 118 13.08 -17.72 8.83
C ARG A 118 11.96 -16.69 8.55
N PRO A 119 11.35 -16.10 9.59
CA PRO A 119 10.20 -15.24 9.40
C PRO A 119 10.56 -13.95 8.66
N VAL A 120 9.62 -13.51 7.82
CA VAL A 120 9.65 -12.22 7.12
C VAL A 120 8.77 -11.26 7.90
N ILE A 121 9.27 -10.07 8.19
CA ILE A 121 8.58 -9.04 8.98
C ILE A 121 8.06 -7.96 8.04
N PHE A 122 6.76 -7.70 8.14
CA PHE A 122 6.01 -6.78 7.31
C PHE A 122 5.51 -5.60 8.15
N LYS A 123 5.65 -4.40 7.59
CA LYS A 123 4.90 -3.21 7.99
C LYS A 123 3.68 -3.09 7.07
N ILE A 124 2.50 -3.07 7.64
CA ILE A 124 1.21 -3.01 6.93
C ILE A 124 0.58 -1.67 7.28
N GLU A 125 0.22 -0.88 6.27
CA GLU A 125 -0.26 0.49 6.43
C GLU A 125 -1.51 0.71 5.59
N ARG A 126 -2.61 1.12 6.21
CA ARG A 126 -3.78 1.64 5.49
C ARG A 126 -3.49 3.06 5.04
N LEU A 127 -3.64 3.30 3.74
CA LEU A 127 -3.55 4.62 3.13
C LEU A 127 -4.98 5.12 2.88
N ASP A 128 -5.28 6.28 3.44
CA ASP A 128 -6.56 6.95 3.22
C ASP A 128 -6.39 7.99 2.10
N TYR A 129 -7.31 8.02 1.15
CA TYR A 129 -7.24 8.97 0.04
C TYR A 129 -8.62 9.35 -0.48
N LYS A 130 -8.68 10.47 -1.20
CA LYS A 130 -9.85 10.88 -1.98
C LYS A 130 -9.52 10.91 -3.47
N VAL A 131 -10.52 10.63 -4.29
CA VAL A 131 -10.39 10.61 -5.75
C VAL A 131 -11.05 11.87 -6.31
N LEU A 132 -10.25 12.78 -6.86
CA LEU A 132 -10.72 14.00 -7.51
C LEU A 132 -10.89 13.74 -9.00
N TRP A 133 -12.14 13.65 -9.45
CA TRP A 133 -12.47 13.52 -10.87
C TRP A 133 -12.47 14.88 -11.54
N MET A 134 -11.75 15.01 -12.64
CA MET A 134 -11.52 16.29 -13.32
C MET A 134 -12.16 16.29 -14.70
N GLU A 135 -12.68 17.45 -15.11
CA GLU A 135 -13.22 17.63 -16.45
C GLU A 135 -12.07 17.68 -17.47
N GLY A 136 -11.94 16.62 -18.27
CA GLY A 136 -10.92 16.52 -19.31
C GLY A 136 -9.52 16.25 -18.77
N LEU A 137 -8.53 16.27 -19.68
CA LEU A 137 -7.13 16.02 -19.34
C LEU A 137 -6.47 17.28 -18.79
N VAL A 138 -5.97 17.19 -17.56
CA VAL A 138 -5.21 18.27 -16.92
C VAL A 138 -3.76 18.23 -17.39
N LYS A 139 -3.25 19.35 -17.90
CA LYS A 139 -1.89 19.43 -18.45
C LYS A 139 -0.83 19.29 -17.35
N PRO A 140 0.37 18.75 -17.63
CA PRO A 140 1.41 18.54 -16.60
C PRO A 140 1.76 19.78 -15.77
N GLU A 141 1.78 20.97 -16.38
CA GLU A 141 2.04 22.24 -15.67
C GLU A 141 0.91 22.62 -14.70
N GLU A 142 -0.34 22.32 -15.05
CA GLU A 142 -1.50 22.53 -14.18
C GLU A 142 -1.51 21.47 -13.06
N GLN A 143 -1.19 20.21 -13.37
CA GLN A 143 -1.05 19.15 -12.37
C GLN A 143 -0.01 19.53 -11.30
N LYS A 144 1.12 20.13 -11.72
CA LYS A 144 2.15 20.59 -10.79
C LYS A 144 1.65 21.70 -9.86
N LYS A 145 0.88 22.67 -10.38
CA LYS A 145 0.28 23.75 -9.56
C LYS A 145 -0.74 23.19 -8.58
N ILE A 146 -1.65 22.35 -9.06
CA ILE A 146 -2.68 21.72 -8.22
C ILE A 146 -2.03 20.89 -7.12
N ARG A 147 -1.03 20.06 -7.46
CA ARG A 147 -0.24 19.32 -6.46
C ARG A 147 0.34 20.25 -5.41
N GLN A 148 1.01 21.32 -5.85
CA GLN A 148 1.65 22.27 -4.93
C GLN A 148 0.66 22.91 -3.97
N VAL A 149 -0.56 23.26 -4.41
CA VAL A 149 -1.56 23.87 -3.53
C VAL A 149 -2.21 22.83 -2.61
N LEU A 150 -2.60 21.68 -3.15
CA LEU A 150 -3.23 20.62 -2.36
C LEU A 150 -2.30 20.10 -1.25
N GLU A 151 -1.02 19.91 -1.53
CA GLU A 151 -0.04 19.41 -0.55
C GLU A 151 0.34 20.45 0.53
N GLN A 152 -0.15 21.69 0.44
CA GLN A 152 -0.06 22.67 1.54
C GLN A 152 -1.26 22.62 2.49
N ILE A 153 -2.31 21.88 2.14
CA ILE A 153 -3.48 21.74 3.00
C ILE A 153 -3.14 20.81 4.16
N ASP A 154 -3.34 21.30 5.38
CA ASP A 154 -3.11 20.51 6.60
C ASP A 154 -3.97 19.22 6.59
N GLY A 155 -3.28 18.08 6.58
CA GLY A 155 -3.90 16.76 6.46
C GLY A 155 -3.71 16.09 5.10
N VAL A 156 -3.28 16.80 4.06
CA VAL A 156 -2.87 16.19 2.77
C VAL A 156 -1.39 15.80 2.83
N THR A 157 -1.06 14.59 2.38
CA THR A 157 0.32 14.08 2.39
C THR A 157 0.95 14.00 1.01
N GLU A 158 0.16 13.66 -0.02
CA GLU A 158 0.66 13.45 -1.38
C GLU A 158 -0.50 13.56 -2.38
N THR A 159 -0.23 14.11 -3.57
CA THR A 159 -1.16 14.08 -4.71
C THR A 159 -0.56 13.38 -5.93
N VAL A 160 -1.21 12.29 -6.35
CA VAL A 160 -0.80 11.49 -7.52
C VAL A 160 -1.84 11.63 -8.63
N PHE A 161 -1.41 12.13 -9.80
CA PHE A 161 -2.25 12.23 -10.97
C PHE A 161 -2.29 10.90 -11.73
N ARG A 162 -3.49 10.46 -12.08
CA ARG A 162 -3.80 9.39 -13.04
C ARG A 162 -4.34 10.02 -14.32
N GLU A 163 -4.69 9.19 -15.30
CA GLU A 163 -5.17 9.68 -16.59
C GLU A 163 -6.45 10.53 -16.47
N GLU A 164 -7.41 10.11 -15.64
CA GLU A 164 -8.73 10.76 -15.53
C GLU A 164 -9.02 11.42 -14.18
N PHE A 165 -8.21 11.12 -13.16
CA PHE A 165 -8.44 11.58 -11.79
C PHE A 165 -7.13 11.79 -11.04
N ALA A 166 -7.21 12.49 -9.90
CA ALA A 166 -6.10 12.61 -8.95
C ALA A 166 -6.43 11.85 -7.66
N GLU A 167 -5.46 11.09 -7.16
CA GLU A 167 -5.50 10.51 -5.82
C GLU A 167 -4.86 11.51 -4.85
N VAL A 168 -5.62 11.98 -3.87
CA VAL A 168 -5.15 12.87 -2.82
C VAL A 168 -5.07 12.07 -1.52
N TYR A 169 -3.86 11.73 -1.09
CA TYR A 169 -3.60 10.96 0.12
C TYR A 169 -3.68 11.84 1.36
N LEU A 170 -4.27 11.30 2.42
CA LEU A 170 -4.69 12.04 3.59
C LEU A 170 -4.17 11.39 4.89
N GLN A 171 -3.63 12.23 5.77
CA GLN A 171 -3.30 11.85 7.15
C GLN A 171 -4.53 11.91 8.05
N LYS A 172 -5.48 12.79 7.74
CA LYS A 172 -6.78 12.97 8.41
C LYS A 172 -7.82 13.40 7.38
N ASP A 173 -9.10 13.21 7.68
CA ASP A 173 -10.14 13.65 6.76
C ASP A 173 -10.09 15.17 6.54
N VAL A 174 -10.21 15.58 5.28
CA VAL A 174 -10.21 16.96 4.81
C VAL A 174 -11.47 17.17 4.01
N GLU A 175 -12.27 18.19 4.31
CA GLU A 175 -13.55 18.41 3.62
C GLU A 175 -13.38 18.53 2.09
N ASP A 176 -14.30 17.92 1.36
CA ASP A 176 -14.30 17.90 -0.12
C ASP A 176 -14.32 19.31 -0.71
N SER A 177 -15.02 20.24 -0.05
CA SER A 177 -15.10 21.65 -0.44
C SER A 177 -13.72 22.32 -0.46
N ILE A 178 -12.86 22.00 0.52
CA ILE A 178 -11.51 22.56 0.65
C ILE A 178 -10.64 22.07 -0.51
N LEU A 179 -10.65 20.75 -0.75
CA LEU A 179 -9.88 20.14 -1.84
C LEU A 179 -10.35 20.64 -3.21
N LYS A 180 -11.66 20.72 -3.40
CA LYS A 180 -12.26 21.21 -4.64
C LYS A 180 -11.86 22.65 -4.92
N ASN A 181 -12.08 23.56 -3.98
CA ASN A 181 -11.78 24.99 -4.18
C ASN A 181 -10.30 25.20 -4.47
N ALA A 182 -9.42 24.55 -3.71
CA ALA A 182 -7.97 24.64 -3.90
C ALA A 182 -7.52 24.17 -5.30
N ALA A 183 -8.12 23.09 -5.82
CA ALA A 183 -7.82 22.58 -7.15
C ALA A 183 -8.35 23.50 -8.27
N GLU A 184 -9.59 24.01 -8.14
CA GLU A 184 -10.22 24.88 -9.14
C GLU A 184 -9.57 26.28 -9.18
N GLU A 185 -8.99 26.78 -8.09
CA GLU A 185 -8.27 28.06 -8.06
C GLU A 185 -6.94 28.04 -8.85
N CYS A 186 -6.38 26.86 -9.12
CA CYS A 186 -5.08 26.71 -9.78
C CYS A 186 -5.12 26.89 -11.31
N GLY A 187 -6.30 26.92 -11.93
CA GLY A 187 -6.45 27.04 -13.38
C GLY A 187 -7.86 26.78 -13.89
N SER A 188 -7.99 26.32 -15.13
CA SER A 188 -9.28 26.00 -15.78
C SER A 188 -9.81 24.59 -15.48
N CYS A 189 -9.20 23.88 -14.52
CA CYS A 189 -9.65 22.55 -14.12
C CYS A 189 -10.97 22.67 -13.35
N ARG A 190 -11.96 21.85 -13.70
CA ARG A 190 -13.24 21.74 -13.00
C ARG A 190 -13.32 20.37 -12.33
N ILE A 191 -13.62 20.34 -11.04
CA ILE A 191 -13.82 19.10 -10.29
C ILE A 191 -15.26 18.64 -10.47
N LEU A 192 -15.43 17.46 -11.08
CA LEU A 192 -16.71 16.85 -11.37
C LEU A 192 -17.34 16.20 -10.13
N ARG A 193 -16.54 15.43 -9.38
CA ARG A 193 -16.92 14.80 -8.11
C ARG A 193 -15.69 14.41 -7.30
N ILE A 194 -15.90 14.10 -6.02
CA ILE A 194 -14.89 13.58 -5.10
C ILE A 194 -15.43 12.29 -4.46
N ASP A 195 -14.64 11.22 -4.51
CA ASP A 195 -14.97 9.90 -3.92
C ASP A 195 -14.01 9.51 -2.78
#